data_AF-A0A1B6FTN2-F1
#
_entry.id   AF-A0A1B6FTN2-F1
#
_cell.length_a   1.000
_cell.length_b   1.000
_cell.length_c   1.000
_cell.angle_alpha   90.00
_cell.angle_beta   90.00
_cell.angle_gamma   90.00
#
_symmetry.space_group_name_H-M   'P 1'
#
loop_
_entity.id
_entity.type
_entity.pdbx_description
1 polymer ?
#
loop_
_entity_poly.entity_id
_entity_poly.type
_entity_poly.pdbx_seq_one_letter_code
_entity_poly.pdbx_strand_id
1 'polypeptide(L)'
;TCPHKVFRDKMRNLVRHVYDDEVKLMREEFIRARDCYILSGKEEDKLMANELKKNYDLKLKILRREATANYISESSVRSKAIWNVINSERKSKQREPENLTYLMVNS
;
A
#
# COMPACT_ATOMS: atom_id res chain seq x y z
N THR A 1 29.44 -30.40 -19.44
CA THR A 1 28.59 -29.25 -19.80
C THR A 1 27.59 -29.01 -18.69
N CYS A 2 27.62 -27.85 -18.03
CA CYS A 2 26.79 -27.54 -16.86
C CYS A 2 25.51 -26.79 -17.30
N PRO A 3 24.30 -27.21 -16.87
CA PRO A 3 23.07 -26.61 -17.37
C PRO A 3 22.82 -25.25 -16.75
N HIS A 4 22.56 -24.25 -17.60
CA HIS A 4 22.23 -22.89 -17.18
C HIS A 4 20.84 -22.83 -16.54
N LYS A 5 20.76 -22.35 -15.31
CA LYS A 5 19.51 -22.15 -14.58
C LYS A 5 18.78 -20.93 -15.15
N VAL A 6 17.68 -21.17 -15.87
CA VAL A 6 16.77 -20.12 -16.34
C VAL A 6 15.75 -19.81 -15.25
N PHE A 7 15.81 -18.60 -14.70
CA PHE A 7 14.78 -18.08 -13.81
C PHE A 7 13.60 -17.59 -14.66
N ARG A 8 12.41 -18.17 -14.44
CA ARG A 8 11.17 -17.62 -15.00
C ARG A 8 10.78 -16.41 -14.16
N ASP A 9 10.99 -15.21 -14.69
CA ASP A 9 10.35 -14.01 -14.15
C ASP A 9 8.84 -14.15 -14.34
N LYS A 10 8.16 -14.55 -13.27
CA LYS A 10 6.71 -14.45 -13.22
C LYS A 10 6.42 -12.95 -13.23
N MET A 11 5.86 -12.46 -14.33
CA MET A 11 5.20 -11.16 -14.40
C MET A 11 4.31 -11.05 -13.16
N ARG A 12 4.78 -10.30 -12.16
CA ARG A 12 3.98 -10.00 -10.99
C ARG A 12 2.88 -9.12 -11.54
N ASN A 13 1.64 -9.61 -11.54
CA ASN A 13 0.49 -8.76 -11.80
C ASN A 13 0.60 -7.60 -10.79
N LEU A 14 1.07 -6.46 -11.29
CA LEU A 14 1.18 -5.25 -10.50
C LEU A 14 -0.26 -4.95 -10.11
N VAL A 15 -0.54 -5.04 -8.80
CA VAL A 15 -1.87 -4.74 -8.26
C VAL A 15 -2.25 -3.40 -8.88
N ARG A 16 -3.31 -3.39 -9.69
CA ARG A 16 -3.83 -2.17 -10.31
C ARG A 16 -4.02 -1.20 -9.14
N HIS A 17 -3.20 -0.16 -9.11
CA HIS A 17 -3.38 0.92 -8.17
C HIS A 17 -4.81 1.39 -8.40
N VAL A 18 -5.68 1.18 -7.42
CA VAL A 18 -7.03 1.72 -7.47
C VAL A 18 -6.83 3.23 -7.51
N TYR A 19 -7.04 3.81 -8.68
CA TYR A 19 -6.88 5.23 -8.92
C TYR A 19 -8.14 5.88 -8.38
N ASP A 20 -8.15 6.06 -7.05
CA ASP A 20 -9.21 6.76 -6.35
C ASP A 20 -8.73 8.20 -6.11
N ASP A 21 -9.31 9.15 -6.84
CA ASP A 21 -8.99 10.57 -6.74
C ASP A 21 -9.21 11.10 -5.31
N GLU A 22 -10.15 10.51 -4.56
CA GLU A 22 -10.40 10.82 -3.16
C GLU A 22 -9.18 10.47 -2.29
N VAL A 23 -8.61 9.28 -2.48
CA VAL A 23 -7.41 8.82 -1.74
C VAL A 23 -6.21 9.71 -2.04
N LYS A 24 -6.09 10.17 -3.29
CA LYS A 24 -5.03 11.10 -3.69
C LYS A 24 -5.17 12.42 -2.96
N LEU A 25 -6.38 12.97 -2.90
CA LEU A 25 -6.67 14.20 -2.15
C LEU A 25 -6.38 14.03 -0.66
N MET A 26 -6.87 12.95 -0.04
CA MET A 26 -6.62 12.65 1.38
C MET A 26 -5.12 12.51 1.68
N ARG A 27 -4.35 11.91 0.77
CA ARG A 27 -2.89 11.82 0.89
C ARG A 27 -2.26 13.22 0.87
N GLU A 28 -2.66 14.07 -0.06
CA GLU A 28 -2.15 15.44 -0.18
C GLU A 28 -2.49 16.27 1.07
N GLU A 29 -3.71 16.15 1.59
CA GLU A 29 -4.15 16.80 2.83
C GLU A 29 -3.33 16.36 4.04
N PHE A 30 -3.15 15.04 4.21
CA PHE A 30 -2.30 14.50 5.26
C PHE A 30 -0.87 15.03 5.17
N ILE A 31 -0.26 15.05 3.97
CA ILE A 31 1.10 15.58 3.78
C ILE A 31 1.16 17.04 4.17
N ARG A 32 0.21 17.87 3.71
CA ARG A 32 0.16 19.29 4.09
C ARG A 32 0.05 19.49 5.60
N ALA A 33 -0.85 18.78 6.27
CA ALA A 33 -1.02 18.89 7.72
C ALA A 33 0.22 18.42 8.49
N ARG A 34 0.88 17.35 8.02
CA ARG A 34 2.15 16.88 8.58
C ARG A 34 3.22 17.95 8.44
N ASP A 35 3.35 18.57 7.27
CA ASP A 35 4.36 19.59 7.02
C ASP A 35 4.07 20.85 7.85
N CYS A 36 2.81 21.24 8.01
CA CYS A 36 2.40 22.29 8.95
C CYS A 36 2.85 21.99 10.38
N TYR A 37 2.61 20.76 10.88
CA TYR A 37 3.06 20.36 12.22
C TYR A 37 4.60 20.39 12.34
N ILE A 38 5.33 19.94 11.33
CA ILE A 38 6.80 19.98 11.32
C ILE A 38 7.30 21.43 11.43
N LEU A 39 6.64 22.36 10.75
CA LEU A 39 7.01 23.78 10.76
C LEU A 39 6.59 24.49 12.05
N SER A 40 5.41 24.19 12.59
CA SER A 40 4.83 24.92 13.72
C SER A 40 5.20 24.34 15.09
N GLY A 41 5.40 23.02 15.17
CA GLY A 41 5.59 22.29 16.42
C GLY A 41 4.36 22.27 17.35
N LYS A 42 3.20 22.78 16.91
CA LYS A 42 2.01 22.93 17.76
C LYS A 42 1.26 21.61 17.96
N GLU A 43 0.67 21.42 19.14
CA GLU A 43 -0.08 20.20 19.45
C GLU A 43 -1.39 20.15 18.65
N GLU A 44 -2.00 21.29 18.33
CA GLU A 44 -3.21 21.33 17.49
C GLU A 44 -2.92 20.81 16.07
N ASP A 45 -1.80 21.22 15.47
CA ASP A 45 -1.40 20.79 14.13
C ASP A 45 -1.04 19.30 14.12
N LYS A 46 -0.46 18.79 15.21
CA LYS A 46 -0.19 17.36 15.39
C LYS A 46 -1.48 16.54 15.45
N LEU A 47 -2.47 16.98 16.21
CA LEU A 47 -3.76 16.31 16.31
C LEU A 47 -4.45 16.26 14.94
N MET A 48 -4.40 17.37 14.20
CA MET A 48 -4.94 17.44 12.85
C MET A 48 -4.23 16.48 11.88
N ALA A 49 -2.90 16.47 11.88
CA ALA A 49 -2.11 15.56 11.05
C ALA A 49 -2.40 14.09 11.39
N ASN A 50 -2.54 13.76 12.66
CA ASN A 50 -2.87 12.40 13.11
C ASN A 50 -4.26 11.95 12.66
N GLU A 51 -5.27 12.82 12.75
CA GLU A 51 -6.63 12.49 12.33
C GLU A 51 -6.71 12.31 10.81
N LEU A 52 -6.06 13.18 10.03
CA LEU A 52 -5.97 13.04 8.57
C LEU A 52 -5.25 11.75 8.17
N LYS A 53 -4.14 11.42 8.85
CA LYS A 53 -3.43 10.15 8.63
C LYS A 53 -4.33 8.94 8.87
N LYS A 54 -5.04 8.95 10.00
CA LYS A 54 -5.94 7.87 10.41
C LYS A 54 -7.05 7.66 9.38
N ASN A 55 -7.66 8.74 8.90
CA ASN A 55 -8.71 8.67 7.89
C ASN A 55 -8.18 8.15 6.55
N TYR A 56 -7.02 8.62 6.12
CA TYR A 56 -6.34 8.11 4.93
C TYR A 56 -6.03 6.60 5.03
N ASP A 57 -5.43 6.15 6.14
CA ASP A 57 -5.11 4.74 6.35
C ASP A 57 -6.38 3.86 6.40
N LEU A 58 -7.46 4.37 7.00
CA LEU A 58 -8.75 3.68 7.02
C LEU A 58 -9.33 3.52 5.62
N LYS A 59 -9.32 4.58 4.80
CA LYS A 59 -9.79 4.54 3.41
C LYS A 59 -8.98 3.52 2.59
N LEU A 60 -7.66 3.51 2.71
CA LEU A 60 -6.81 2.51 2.05
C LEU A 60 -7.17 1.08 2.45
N LYS A 61 -7.48 0.86 3.74
CA LYS A 61 -7.89 -0.45 4.24
C LYS A 61 -9.22 -0.90 3.66
N ILE A 62 -10.18 0.02 3.51
CA ILE A 62 -11.48 -0.24 2.89
C ILE A 62 -11.29 -0.62 1.42
N LEU A 63 -10.59 0.19 0.64
CA LEU A 63 -10.37 -0.07 -0.79
C LEU A 63 -9.66 -1.39 -1.04
N ARG A 64 -8.69 -1.77 -0.20
CA ARG A 64 -8.03 -3.08 -0.31
C ARG A 64 -9.02 -4.22 -0.09
N ARG A 65 -9.94 -4.09 0.87
CA ARG A 65 -10.98 -5.09 1.13
C ARG A 65 -11.95 -5.18 -0.04
N GLU A 66 -12.40 -4.05 -0.56
CA GLU A 66 -13.31 -3.98 -1.72
C GLU A 66 -12.66 -4.58 -2.97
N ALA A 67 -11.43 -4.19 -3.29
CA ALA A 67 -10.68 -4.77 -4.41
C ALA A 67 -10.50 -6.29 -4.26
N THR A 68 -10.26 -6.76 -3.03
CA THR A 68 -10.16 -8.20 -2.74
C THR A 68 -11.50 -8.91 -2.93
N ALA A 69 -12.59 -8.32 -2.45
CA ALA A 69 -13.94 -8.86 -2.60
C ALA A 69 -14.33 -8.95 -4.09
N ASN A 70 -14.07 -7.89 -4.86
CA ASN A 70 -14.31 -7.84 -6.30
C ASN A 70 -13.47 -8.88 -7.04
N TYR A 71 -12.18 -9.01 -6.71
CA TYR A 71 -11.33 -10.04 -7.30
C TYR A 71 -11.85 -11.46 -7.05
N ILE A 72 -12.36 -11.74 -5.84
CA ILE A 72 -12.93 -13.06 -5.53
C ILE A 72 -14.25 -13.27 -6.27
N SER A 73 -15.13 -12.26 -6.34
CA SER A 73 -16.45 -12.37 -6.98
C SER A 73 -16.36 -12.52 -8.50
N GLU A 74 -15.45 -11.80 -9.15
CA GLU A 74 -15.22 -11.82 -10.61
C GLU A 74 -14.41 -13.05 -11.06
N SER A 75 -13.79 -13.78 -10.12
CA SER A 75 -12.96 -14.93 -10.47
C SER A 75 -13.79 -16.12 -10.98
N SER A 76 -13.30 -16.76 -12.05
CA SER A 76 -13.89 -18.00 -12.57
C SER A 76 -13.83 -19.17 -11.58
N VAL A 77 -12.83 -19.16 -10.67
CA VAL A 77 -12.65 -20.18 -9.63
C VAL A 77 -12.41 -19.52 -8.27
N ARG A 78 -13.50 -19.31 -7.53
CA ARG A 78 -13.49 -18.61 -6.22
C ARG A 78 -12.50 -19.18 -5.22
N SER A 79 -12.44 -20.51 -5.08
CA SER A 79 -11.52 -21.18 -4.14
C SER A 79 -10.06 -20.86 -4.45
N LYS A 80 -9.69 -20.79 -5.74
CA LYS A 80 -8.33 -20.45 -6.17
C LYS A 80 -8.04 -18.96 -5.90
N ALA A 81 -9.00 -18.07 -6.15
CA ALA A 81 -8.87 -16.66 -5.86
C ALA A 81 -8.65 -16.40 -4.36
N ILE A 82 -9.43 -17.04 -3.49
CA ILE A 82 -9.28 -16.98 -2.03
C ILE A 82 -7.88 -17.46 -1.61
N TRP A 83 -7.44 -18.62 -2.11
CA TRP A 83 -6.11 -19.14 -1.80
C TRP A 83 -4.99 -18.20 -2.26
N ASN A 84 -5.15 -17.56 -3.42
CA ASN A 84 -4.18 -16.58 -3.90
C ASN A 84 -4.08 -15.37 -2.96
N VAL A 85 -5.21 -14.84 -2.50
CA VAL A 85 -5.26 -13.73 -1.52
C VAL A 85 -4.59 -14.12 -0.20
N ILE A 86 -4.94 -15.28 0.36
CA ILE A 86 -4.34 -15.78 1.61
C ILE A 86 -2.82 -15.93 1.45
N ASN A 87 -2.38 -16.48 0.33
CA ASN A 87 -0.96 -16.67 0.07
C ASN A 87 -0.22 -15.34 -0.16
N SER A 88 -0.83 -14.34 -0.81
CA SER A 88 -0.21 -13.03 -0.97
C SER A 88 -0.06 -12.30 0.36
N GLU A 89 -1.08 -12.35 1.22
CA GLU A 89 -1.05 -11.75 2.57
C GLU A 89 -0.03 -12.43 3.48
N ARG A 90 0.17 -13.74 3.37
CA ARG A 90 1.21 -14.47 4.11
C ARG A 90 2.60 -14.11 3.61
N LYS A 91 2.80 -13.99 2.30
CA LYS A 91 4.10 -13.66 1.70
C LYS A 91 4.53 -12.22 1.92
N SER A 92 3.59 -11.26 1.93
CA SER A 92 3.90 -9.86 2.21
C SER A 92 4.43 -9.68 3.65
N LYS A 93 3.88 -10.41 4.62
CA LYS A 93 4.36 -10.43 6.01
C LYS A 93 5.72 -11.08 6.21
N GLN A 94 6.17 -11.90 5.27
CA GLN A 94 7.50 -12.56 5.31
C GLN A 94 8.57 -11.73 4.60
N ARG A 95 8.21 -10.58 4.01
CA ARG A 95 9.16 -9.60 3.48
C ARG A 95 9.31 -8.47 4.50
N GLU A 96 10.21 -8.65 5.46
CA GLU A 96 10.90 -7.53 6.13
C GLU A 96 11.90 -6.88 5.13
N PRO A 97 12.32 -5.62 5.34
CA PRO A 97 12.54 -4.67 4.24
C PRO A 97 13.90 -4.87 3.57
N GLU A 98 13.93 -5.62 2.47
CA GLU A 98 14.94 -5.39 1.45
C GLU A 98 14.64 -4.03 0.78
N ASN A 99 15.35 -3.00 1.25
CA ASN A 99 15.52 -1.67 0.65
C ASN A 99 14.34 -0.68 0.76
N LEU A 100 14.13 -0.13 1.96
CA LEU A 100 13.80 1.30 2.04
C LEU A 100 15.10 2.08 1.83
N THR A 101 15.44 2.37 0.57
CA THR A 101 16.50 3.32 0.24
C THR A 101 16.11 4.69 0.80
N TYR A 102 16.67 4.98 1.98
CA TYR A 102 17.13 6.27 2.45
C TYR A 102 16.77 7.46 1.52
N LEU A 103 15.70 8.18 1.84
CA LEU A 103 15.56 9.56 1.39
C LEU A 103 16.60 10.38 2.17
N MET A 104 17.83 10.45 1.67
CA MET A 104 18.73 11.55 2.02
C MET A 104 18.07 12.84 1.58
N VAL A 105 17.56 13.58 2.57
CA VAL A 105 17.48 15.03 2.45
C VAL A 105 18.93 15.52 2.58
N ASN A 106 19.59 15.76 1.44
CA ASN A 106 20.88 16.44 1.44
C ASN A 106 20.68 17.82 2.07
N SER A 107 21.41 18.07 3.16
CA SER A 107 21.55 19.37 3.82
C SER A 107 22.37 20.34 2.98
#